data_AF-A0A3D5CCF5-F1
#
_entry.id   AF-A0A3D5CCF5-F1
#
_cell.length_a   1.000
_cell.length_b   1.000
_cell.length_c   1.000
_cell.angle_alpha   90.00
_cell.angle_beta   90.00
_cell.angle_gamma   90.00
#
_symmetry.space_group_name_H-M   'P 1'
#
loop_
_entity.id
_entity.type
_entity.pdbx_description
1 polymer ?
#
loop_
_entity_poly.entity_id
_entity_poly.type
_entity_poly.pdbx_seq_one_letter_code
_entity_poly.pdbx_strand_id
1 'polypeptide(L)'
;LIWNPDDVAAAQRSLLEPGLPAKYIDFPKARYGLYQVDRVLIDGHDVGISHDAGYITNEQVFASLASLVPDAAEPGTEVVVVWG
;
A
#
# COMPACT_ATOMS: atom_id res chain seq x y z
N LEU A 1 -4.64 -1.08 -6.66
CA LEU A 1 -4.44 -2.07 -5.57
C LEU A 1 -5.37 -1.71 -4.43
N ILE A 2 -6.17 -2.66 -3.92
CA ILE A 2 -6.94 -2.50 -2.68
C ILE A 2 -6.08 -3.08 -1.57
N TRP A 3 -5.80 -2.29 -0.54
CA TRP A 3 -4.93 -2.71 0.55
C TRP A 3 -5.73 -3.51 1.58
N ASN A 4 -5.08 -4.50 2.20
CA ASN A 4 -5.70 -5.29 3.25
C ASN A 4 -5.97 -4.39 4.48
N PRO A 5 -7.22 -4.37 5.01
CA PRO A 5 -7.58 -3.50 6.13
C PRO A 5 -6.85 -3.87 7.44
N ASP A 6 -6.54 -5.15 7.66
CA ASP A 6 -5.83 -5.60 8.85
C ASP A 6 -4.37 -5.12 8.83
N ASP A 7 -3.74 -5.10 7.66
CA ASP A 7 -2.37 -4.57 7.49
C ASP A 7 -2.34 -3.05 7.69
N VAL A 8 -3.31 -2.32 7.14
CA VAL A 8 -3.44 -0.86 7.35
C VAL A 8 -3.68 -0.55 8.84
N ALA A 9 -4.55 -1.32 9.50
CA ALA A 9 -4.80 -1.19 10.93
C ALA A 9 -3.56 -1.54 11.77
N ALA A 10 -2.81 -2.57 11.38
CA ALA A 10 -1.55 -2.94 12.05
C ALA A 10 -0.50 -1.83 11.92
N ALA A 11 -0.36 -1.21 10.73
CA ALA A 11 0.55 -0.10 10.52
C ALA A 11 0.18 1.11 11.41
N GLN A 12 -1.10 1.46 11.50
CA GLN A 12 -1.58 2.52 12.40
C GLN A 12 -1.38 2.19 13.88
N ARG A 13 -1.75 0.97 14.29
CA ARG A 13 -1.60 0.50 15.67
C ARG A 13 -0.15 0.55 16.13
N SER A 14 0.81 0.24 15.25
CA SER A 14 2.25 0.26 15.56
C SER A 14 2.75 1.62 16.04
N LEU A 15 2.06 2.72 15.70
CA LEU A 15 2.41 4.07 16.14
C LEU A 15 2.10 4.32 17.63
N LEU A 16 1.27 3.47 18.23
CA LEU A 16 0.76 3.60 19.60
C LEU A 16 1.30 2.50 20.54
N GLU A 17 2.24 1.69 20.06
CA GLU A 17 2.86 0.59 20.81
C GLU A 17 4.38 0.81 20.92
N PRO A 18 5.05 0.35 21.99
CA PRO A 18 6.50 0.44 22.08
C PRO A 18 7.21 -0.33 20.96
N GLY A 19 8.18 0.28 20.29
CA GLY A 19 8.97 -0.35 19.23
C GLY A 19 9.32 0.61 18.10
N LEU A 20 9.88 0.09 17.00
CA LEU A 20 10.02 0.81 15.74
C LEU A 20 8.68 0.70 14.99
N PRO A 21 7.93 1.80 14.77
CA PRO A 21 6.66 1.75 14.08
C PRO A 21 6.84 1.56 12.56
N ALA A 22 5.77 1.11 11.90
CA ALA A 22 5.66 1.22 10.46
C ALA A 22 5.62 2.70 10.02
N LYS A 23 5.86 2.94 8.73
CA LYS A 23 5.71 4.28 8.16
C LYS A 23 4.27 4.80 8.34
N TYR A 24 4.11 6.00 8.89
CA TYR A 24 2.80 6.65 9.04
C TYR A 24 2.04 6.73 7.71
N ILE A 25 0.78 6.27 7.74
CA ILE A 25 -0.20 6.36 6.64
C ILE A 25 -1.12 7.54 6.95
N ASP A 26 -1.04 8.61 6.15
CA ASP A 26 -1.92 9.76 6.32
C ASP A 26 -3.25 9.58 5.58
N PHE A 27 -4.35 9.97 6.21
CA PHE A 27 -5.69 9.89 5.63
C PHE A 27 -6.16 11.31 5.25
N PRO A 28 -6.72 11.53 4.04
CA PRO A 28 -7.04 10.51 3.03
C PRO A 28 -5.91 10.28 2.00
N LYS A 29 -4.78 10.98 2.10
CA LYS A 29 -3.72 10.98 1.08
C LYS A 29 -2.37 10.70 1.72
N ALA A 30 -1.81 9.51 1.47
CA ALA A 30 -0.62 9.05 2.18
C ALA A 30 0.71 9.34 1.45
N ARG A 31 0.71 10.21 0.42
CA ARG A 31 1.93 10.56 -0.30
C ARG A 31 2.87 11.39 0.57
N TYR A 32 4.16 11.06 0.54
CA TYR A 32 5.22 11.80 1.25
C TYR A 32 6.40 12.19 0.35
N GLY A 33 6.24 12.08 -0.96
CA GLY A 33 7.22 12.52 -1.96
C GLY A 33 6.55 13.09 -3.21
N LEU A 34 7.30 13.91 -3.96
CA LEU A 34 6.83 14.42 -5.26
C LEU A 34 6.53 13.27 -6.21
N TYR A 35 7.44 12.29 -6.26
CA TYR A 35 7.25 11.00 -6.89
C TYR A 35 7.28 9.94 -5.82
N GLN A 36 6.27 9.08 -5.80
CA GLN A 36 6.18 7.95 -4.90
C GLN A 36 6.28 6.69 -5.74
N VAL A 37 7.14 5.78 -5.29
CA VAL A 37 7.66 4.65 -6.07
C VAL A 37 7.84 3.46 -5.13
N ASP A 38 6.73 2.96 -4.61
CA ASP A 38 6.74 1.82 -3.69
C ASP A 38 6.79 0.52 -4.50
N ARG A 39 7.64 -0.43 -4.08
CA ARG A 39 7.80 -1.72 -4.76
C ARG A 39 6.54 -2.56 -4.60
N VAL A 40 6.12 -3.24 -5.65
CA VAL A 40 5.04 -4.24 -5.62
C VAL A 40 5.65 -5.61 -5.91
N LEU A 41 5.39 -6.58 -5.03
CA LEU A 41 6.03 -7.90 -5.04
C LEU A 41 5.03 -9.04 -5.16
N ILE A 42 5.45 -10.12 -5.82
CA ILE A 42 4.88 -11.48 -5.70
C ILE A 42 6.02 -12.42 -5.35
N ASP A 43 5.88 -13.22 -4.29
CA ASP A 43 6.90 -14.17 -3.82
C ASP A 43 8.31 -13.54 -3.71
N GLY A 44 8.38 -12.28 -3.26
CA GLY A 44 9.63 -11.53 -3.11
C GLY A 44 10.23 -10.93 -4.40
N HIS A 45 9.62 -11.15 -5.56
CA HIS A 45 10.05 -10.62 -6.85
C HIS A 45 9.29 -9.34 -7.21
N ASP A 46 10.00 -8.35 -7.76
CA ASP A 46 9.38 -7.11 -8.24
C ASP A 46 8.49 -7.35 -9.46
N VAL A 47 7.21 -6.98 -9.33
CA VAL A 47 6.19 -7.10 -10.38
C VAL A 47 5.56 -5.76 -10.74
N GLY A 48 5.95 -4.68 -10.08
CA GLY A 48 5.42 -3.35 -10.40
C GLY A 48 5.77 -2.26 -9.40
N ILE A 49 5.12 -1.13 -9.58
CA ILE A 49 5.30 0.08 -8.77
C ILE A 49 3.93 0.60 -8.33
N SER A 50 3.77 0.84 -7.03
CA SER A 50 2.66 1.56 -6.43
C SER A 50 3.01 3.04 -6.33
N HIS A 51 2.14 3.89 -6.86
CA HIS A 51 2.39 5.32 -7.04
C HIS A 51 1.65 6.18 -6.05
N ASP A 52 0.32 6.17 -6.10
CA ASP A 52 -0.51 7.14 -5.40
C ASP A 52 -1.48 6.42 -4.47
N ALA A 53 -1.25 6.52 -3.16
CA ALA A 53 -1.98 5.79 -2.13
C ALA A 53 -2.86 6.71 -1.28
N GLY A 54 -4.05 6.23 -0.94
CA GLY A 54 -5.01 6.98 -0.14
C GLY A 54 -6.28 6.21 0.19
N TYR A 55 -7.13 6.86 0.98
CA TYR A 55 -8.42 6.34 1.40
C TYR A 55 -9.56 6.91 0.56
N ILE A 56 -10.49 6.04 0.18
CA ILE A 56 -11.69 6.39 -0.59
C ILE A 56 -12.91 6.22 0.32
N THR A 57 -13.46 7.34 0.81
CA THR A 57 -14.56 7.33 1.79
C THR A 57 -15.81 6.59 1.33
N ASN A 58 -16.19 6.71 0.05
CA ASN A 58 -17.42 6.10 -0.46
C ASN A 58 -17.35 4.57 -0.46
N GLU A 59 -16.18 4.01 -0.76
CA GLU A 59 -15.94 2.56 -0.81
C GLU A 59 -15.38 2.01 0.51
N GLN A 60 -14.97 2.89 1.42
CA GLN A 60 -14.33 2.55 2.69
C GLN A 60 -13.08 1.68 2.53
N VAL A 61 -12.30 1.92 1.48
CA VAL A 61 -11.06 1.20 1.18
C VAL A 61 -9.85 2.12 1.20
N PHE A 62 -8.72 1.59 1.66
CA PHE A 62 -7.42 2.16 1.37
C PHE A 62 -6.88 1.52 0.10
N ALA A 63 -6.42 2.33 -0.85
CA ALA A 63 -6.04 1.86 -2.17
C ALA A 63 -4.87 2.66 -2.74
N SER A 64 -4.18 2.08 -3.72
CA SER A 64 -3.19 2.80 -4.52
C SER A 64 -3.33 2.58 -6.02
N LEU A 65 -2.96 3.60 -6.80
CA LEU A 65 -2.72 3.48 -8.23
C LEU A 65 -1.37 2.80 -8.46
N ALA A 66 -1.32 1.80 -9.35
CA ALA A 66 -0.11 1.03 -9.60
C ALA A 66 0.05 0.70 -11.09
N SER A 67 1.30 0.50 -11.51
CA SER A 67 1.65 -0.08 -12.81
C SER A 67 2.30 -1.44 -12.55
N LEU A 68 1.74 -2.50 -13.14
CA LEU A 68 2.14 -3.88 -12.92
C LEU A 68 2.54 -4.54 -14.24
N VAL A 69 3.35 -5.60 -14.18
CA VAL A 69 3.53 -6.52 -15.30
C VAL A 69 2.20 -7.23 -15.63
N PRO A 70 1.96 -7.63 -16.90
CA PRO A 70 0.67 -8.18 -17.31
C PRO A 70 0.17 -9.34 -16.45
N ASP A 71 1.03 -10.31 -16.14
CA ASP A 71 0.66 -11.50 -15.36
C ASP A 71 0.26 -11.19 -13.92
N ALA A 72 0.68 -10.04 -13.38
CA ALA A 72 0.32 -9.57 -12.04
C ALA A 72 -0.89 -8.63 -12.04
N ALA A 73 -1.44 -8.28 -13.21
CA ALA A 73 -2.50 -7.29 -13.37
C ALA A 73 -3.92 -7.89 -13.41
N GLU A 74 -4.05 -9.22 -13.37
CA GLU A 74 -5.36 -9.89 -13.32
C GLU A 74 -6.09 -9.58 -12.00
N PRO A 75 -7.35 -9.11 -12.04
CA PRO A 75 -8.13 -8.83 -10.84
C PRO A 75 -8.23 -10.04 -9.91
N GLY A 76 -8.01 -9.81 -8.61
CA GLY A 76 -7.99 -10.87 -7.60
C GLY A 76 -6.60 -11.47 -7.35
N THR A 77 -5.60 -11.14 -8.17
CA THR A 77 -4.20 -11.46 -7.88
C THR A 77 -3.74 -10.75 -6.61
N GLU A 78 -3.26 -11.50 -5.63
CA GLU A 78 -2.67 -10.95 -4.41
C GLU A 78 -1.23 -10.49 -4.69
N VAL A 79 -0.90 -9.30 -4.20
CA VAL A 79 0.44 -8.70 -4.31
C VAL A 79 0.78 -7.99 -3.00
N VAL A 80 2.07 -7.82 -2.72
CA VAL A 80 2.56 -7.11 -1.54
C VAL A 80 3.13 -5.77 -1.95
N VAL A 81 2.63 -4.68 -1.36
CA VAL A 81 3.28 -3.36 -1.47
C VAL A 81 4.28 -3.21 -0.33
N VAL A 82 5.54 -2.91 -0.65
CA VAL A 82 6.54 -2.56 0.37
C VAL A 82 6.27 -1.12 0.82
N TRP A 83 5.84 -0.95 2.06
CA TRP A 83 5.48 0.36 2.62
C TRP A 83 6.46 0.83 3.68
N GLY A 84 7.10 1.98 3.41
CA GLY A 84 8.04 2.62 4.35
C GLY A 84 9.49 2.21 4.16
#